data_AF-A0A1I2A633-F1
#
_entry.id   AF-A0A1I2A633-F1
#
_cell.length_a   1.000
_cell.length_b   1.000
_cell.length_c   1.000
_cell.angle_alpha   90.00
_cell.angle_beta   90.00
_cell.angle_gamma   90.00
#
_symmetry.space_group_name_H-M   'P 1'
#
loop_
_entity.id
_entity.type
_entity.pdbx_description
1 polymer ?
#
loop_
_entity_poly.entity_id
_entity_poly.type
_entity_poly.pdbx_seq_one_letter_code
_entity_poly.pdbx_strand_id
1 'polypeptide(L)'
;MDFPLGHTAGPPGDPIAQTAIVGAALDCLERVRSPGTIIDLDLAWPGDRSWKRADAGETRKPRDDTPQYQSDDDRAAAEEVHRAGRCRLCLGIDGQ
;
A
#
# COMPACT_ATOMS: atom_id res chain seq x y z
N MET A 1 2.17 -18.49 2.65
CA MET A 1 1.28 -17.88 3.68
C MET A 1 -0.09 -17.63 3.08
N ASP A 2 -1.16 -17.79 3.86
CA ASP A 2 -2.53 -17.56 3.39
C ASP A 2 -3.35 -16.67 4.34
N PHE A 3 -3.21 -15.34 4.19
CA PHE A 3 -3.77 -14.32 5.08
C PHE A 3 -4.64 -13.29 4.34
N PRO A 4 -5.57 -12.60 5.04
CA PRO A 4 -6.34 -11.48 4.49
C PRO A 4 -5.45 -10.30 4.08
N LEU A 5 -5.94 -9.51 3.11
CA LEU A 5 -5.28 -8.28 2.66
C LEU A 5 -5.12 -7.30 3.83
N GLY A 6 -3.97 -6.61 3.87
CA GLY A 6 -3.61 -5.72 4.97
C GLY A 6 -2.89 -6.40 6.15
N HIS A 7 -2.78 -7.73 6.15
CA HIS A 7 -2.12 -8.50 7.21
C HIS A 7 -0.93 -9.34 6.70
N THR A 8 -0.18 -8.82 5.73
CA THR A 8 0.97 -9.54 5.12
C THR A 8 2.11 -9.79 6.10
N ALA A 9 2.20 -9.02 7.19
CA ALA A 9 3.16 -9.23 8.26
C ALA A 9 2.64 -10.19 9.35
N GLY A 10 1.44 -10.76 9.23
CA GLY A 10 0.86 -11.67 10.22
C GLY A 10 -0.33 -11.10 11.00
N PRO A 11 -0.97 -11.92 11.84
CA PRO A 11 -2.13 -11.51 12.64
C PRO A 11 -1.79 -10.37 13.61
N PRO A 12 -2.74 -9.44 13.88
CA PRO A 12 -2.56 -8.41 14.89
C PRO A 12 -2.28 -9.02 16.27
N GLY A 13 -1.28 -8.48 16.98
CA GLY A 13 -0.93 -8.94 18.32
C GLY A 13 -0.21 -10.29 18.40
N ASP A 14 0.19 -10.88 17.27
CA ASP A 14 0.99 -12.11 17.22
C ASP A 14 2.45 -11.81 16.82
N PRO A 15 3.31 -11.41 17.78
CA PRO A 15 4.71 -11.07 17.48
C PRO A 15 5.53 -12.28 17.04
N ILE A 16 5.13 -13.50 17.39
CA ILE A 16 5.84 -14.72 16.99
C ILE A 16 5.66 -14.94 15.49
N ALA A 17 4.40 -14.94 15.03
CA ALA A 17 4.10 -15.03 13.61
C ALA A 17 4.73 -13.86 12.84
N GLN A 18 4.61 -12.64 13.35
CA GLN A 18 5.17 -11.45 12.69
C GLN A 18 6.69 -11.53 12.51
N THR A 19 7.41 -11.94 13.56
CA THR A 19 8.87 -12.08 13.50
C THR A 19 9.28 -13.17 12.52
N ALA A 20 8.59 -14.33 12.53
CA ALA A 20 8.89 -15.43 11.60
C ALA A 20 8.74 -15.01 10.14
N ILE A 21 7.71 -14.22 9.83
CA ILE A 21 7.43 -13.75 8.46
C ILE A 21 8.48 -12.75 7.98
N VAL A 22 8.81 -11.77 8.83
CA VAL A 22 9.85 -10.78 8.50
C VAL A 22 11.20 -11.48 8.33
N GLY A 23 11.55 -12.42 9.22
CA GLY A 23 12.77 -13.22 9.10
C GLY A 23 12.83 -13.98 7.78
N ALA A 24 11.78 -14.69 7.41
CA ALA A 24 11.72 -15.43 6.15
C ALA A 24 11.81 -14.53 4.91
N ALA A 25 11.24 -13.32 4.97
CA ALA A 25 11.37 -12.33 3.91
C ALA A 25 12.81 -11.83 3.75
N LEU A 26 13.51 -11.57 4.86
CA LEU A 26 14.92 -11.19 4.83
C LEU A 26 15.81 -12.33 4.32
N ASP A 27 15.59 -13.57 4.79
CA ASP A 27 16.27 -14.76 4.28
C ASP A 27 16.07 -14.94 2.77
N CYS A 28 14.88 -14.63 2.26
CA CYS A 28 14.58 -14.69 0.83
C CYS A 28 15.47 -13.72 0.03
N LEU A 29 15.68 -12.49 0.52
CA LEU A 29 16.57 -11.52 -0.12
C LEU A 29 18.02 -12.03 -0.24
N GLU A 30 18.48 -12.78 0.76
CA GLU A 30 19.83 -13.33 0.78
C GLU A 30 20.00 -14.57 -0.10
N ARG A 31 18.96 -15.43 -0.15
CA ARG A 31 19.07 -16.81 -0.67
C ARG A 31 18.46 -17.00 -2.05
N VAL A 32 17.42 -16.26 -2.41
CA VAL A 32 16.75 -16.45 -3.70
C VAL A 32 17.58 -15.85 -4.83
N ARG A 33 17.77 -16.63 -5.90
CA ARG A 33 18.59 -16.25 -7.07
C ARG A 33 17.83 -16.11 -8.37
N SER A 34 16.59 -16.58 -8.42
CA SER A 34 15.78 -16.58 -9.64
C SER A 34 14.55 -15.68 -9.47
N PRO A 35 14.27 -14.77 -10.42
CA PRO A 35 13.02 -14.02 -10.43
C PRO A 35 11.80 -14.94 -10.39
N GLY A 36 10.75 -14.51 -9.69
CA GLY A 36 9.50 -15.27 -9.59
C GLY A 36 9.55 -16.47 -8.63
N THR A 37 10.66 -16.69 -7.92
CA THR A 37 10.70 -17.68 -6.83
C THR A 37 9.72 -17.29 -5.73
N ILE A 38 8.85 -18.23 -5.34
CA ILE A 38 7.91 -18.08 -4.24
C ILE A 38 8.26 -19.11 -3.17
N ILE A 39 8.47 -18.64 -1.94
CA ILE A 39 8.66 -19.50 -0.77
C ILE A 39 7.33 -19.58 -0.05
N ASP A 40 6.78 -20.79 0.10
CA ASP A 40 5.63 -21.00 0.96
C ASP A 40 6.10 -21.25 2.40
N LEU A 41 5.57 -20.47 3.33
CA LEU A 41 5.89 -20.56 4.76
C LEU A 41 4.96 -21.49 5.54
N ASP A 42 3.94 -22.05 4.89
CA ASP A 42 2.93 -22.93 5.50
C ASP A 42 2.22 -22.29 6.73
N LEU A 43 2.15 -20.96 6.75
CA LEU A 43 1.42 -20.21 7.79
C LEU A 43 -0.02 -19.95 7.35
N ALA A 44 -0.96 -20.29 8.24
CA ALA A 44 -2.40 -20.12 8.05
C ALA A 44 -2.99 -19.07 8.99
N TRP A 45 -3.96 -18.30 8.50
CA TRP A 45 -4.66 -17.32 9.34
C TRP A 45 -5.36 -18.03 10.50
N PRO A 46 -5.22 -17.55 11.75
CA PRO A 46 -5.92 -18.15 12.88
C PRO A 46 -7.44 -18.09 12.70
N GLY A 47 -8.13 -19.20 12.97
CA GLY A 47 -9.58 -19.31 12.85
C GLY A 47 -10.03 -19.84 11.49
N ASP A 48 -11.25 -19.51 11.09
CA ASP A 48 -11.84 -19.97 9.84
C ASP A 48 -11.44 -19.11 8.63
N ARG A 49 -11.75 -19.61 7.43
CA ARG A 49 -11.46 -18.92 6.15
C ARG A 49 -12.63 -18.02 5.69
N SER A 50 -13.52 -17.59 6.60
CA SER A 50 -14.68 -16.74 6.25
C SER A 50 -14.25 -15.42 5.60
N TRP A 51 -13.09 -14.88 6.00
CA TRP A 51 -12.47 -13.68 5.42
C TRP A 51 -12.25 -13.76 3.90
N LYS A 52 -12.17 -14.96 3.32
CA LYS A 52 -12.05 -15.13 1.86
C LYS A 52 -13.35 -14.92 1.10
N ARG A 53 -14.48 -15.05 1.82
CA ARG A 53 -15.82 -14.85 1.26
C ARG A 53 -16.36 -13.46 1.59
N ALA A 54 -15.75 -12.78 2.55
CA ALA A 54 -16.06 -11.40 2.86
C ALA A 54 -15.58 -10.51 1.71
N ASP A 55 -16.52 -9.90 0.99
CA ASP A 55 -16.20 -8.75 0.16
C ASP A 55 -15.89 -7.60 1.13
N ALA A 56 -14.68 -7.05 1.06
CA ALA A 56 -14.34 -5.88 1.86
C ALA A 56 -15.20 -4.67 1.46
N GLY A 57 -15.85 -4.72 0.29
CA GLY A 57 -16.60 -3.62 -0.28
C GLY A 57 -15.68 -2.48 -0.71
N GLU A 58 -16.29 -1.38 -1.15
CA GLU A 58 -15.55 -0.16 -1.47
C GLU A 58 -15.12 0.56 -0.18
N THR A 59 -13.90 0.27 0.28
CA THR A 59 -13.32 0.88 1.49
C THR A 59 -12.44 2.08 1.19
N ARG A 60 -12.12 2.35 -0.08
CA ARG A 60 -11.29 3.50 -0.44
C ARG A 60 -12.10 4.76 -0.17
N LYS A 61 -11.41 5.80 0.26
CA LYS A 61 -12.02 7.12 0.35
C LYS A 61 -12.55 7.53 -1.05
N PRO A 62 -13.71 8.21 -1.11
CA PRO A 62 -14.16 8.80 -2.36
C PRO A 62 -13.07 9.74 -2.89
N ARG A 63 -13.04 9.90 -4.22
CA ARG A 63 -12.18 10.92 -4.82
C ARG A 63 -12.67 12.28 -4.34
N ASP A 64 -11.75 13.08 -3.84
CA ASP A 64 -11.96 14.47 -3.46
C ASP A 64 -11.34 15.35 -4.55
N ASP A 65 -12.05 16.40 -4.92
CA ASP A 65 -11.68 17.42 -5.89
C ASP A 65 -10.54 18.30 -5.34
N THR A 66 -10.36 18.31 -4.02
CA THR A 66 -9.36 19.09 -3.30
C THR A 66 -7.98 18.46 -3.46
N PRO A 67 -7.00 19.17 -4.06
CA PRO A 67 -5.63 18.70 -4.16
C PRO A 67 -5.06 18.37 -2.77
N GLN A 68 -4.46 17.19 -2.65
CA GLN A 68 -3.81 16.73 -1.43
C GLN A 68 -2.29 16.89 -1.57
N TYR A 69 -1.66 17.54 -0.60
CA TYR A 69 -0.23 17.82 -0.59
C TYR A 69 0.47 17.06 0.55
N GLN A 70 1.71 16.64 0.33
CA GLN A 70 2.51 15.97 1.36
C GLN A 70 2.88 16.94 2.50
N SER A 71 3.12 18.21 2.19
CA SER A 71 3.42 19.28 3.14
C SER A 71 2.80 20.63 2.71
N ASP A 72 2.83 21.61 3.62
CA ASP A 72 2.42 22.99 3.31
C ASP A 72 3.35 23.67 2.29
N ASP A 73 4.64 23.32 2.28
CA ASP A 73 5.61 23.82 1.31
C ASP A 73 5.28 23.30 -0.10
N ASP A 74 4.87 22.03 -0.21
CA ASP A 74 4.42 21.45 -1.48
C ASP A 74 3.16 22.16 -2.01
N ARG A 75 2.22 22.48 -1.10
CA ARG A 75 1.03 23.28 -1.45
C ARG A 75 1.44 24.64 -2.00
N ALA A 76 2.28 25.38 -1.28
CA ALA A 76 2.71 26.72 -1.68
C ALA A 76 3.46 26.71 -3.02
N ALA A 77 4.36 25.74 -3.23
CA ALA A 77 5.09 25.58 -4.48
C ALA A 77 4.17 25.23 -5.65
N ALA A 78 3.20 24.33 -5.45
CA ALA A 78 2.22 23.97 -6.46
C ALA A 78 1.32 25.15 -6.83
N GLU A 79 0.80 25.87 -5.84
CA GLU A 79 -0.02 27.08 -6.04
C GLU A 79 0.75 28.19 -6.76
N GLU A 80 2.02 28.41 -6.42
CA GLU A 80 2.90 29.37 -7.10
C GLU A 80 3.12 28.99 -8.56
N VAL A 81 3.50 27.73 -8.82
CA VAL A 81 3.73 27.22 -10.17
C VAL A 81 2.47 27.27 -11.02
N HIS A 82 1.31 26.97 -10.41
CA HIS A 82 0.01 27.06 -11.06
C HIS A 82 -0.36 28.51 -11.38
N ARG A 83 -0.29 29.42 -10.40
CA ARG A 83 -0.57 30.86 -10.57
C ARG A 83 0.34 31.52 -11.59
N ALA A 84 1.61 31.10 -11.66
CA ALA A 84 2.58 31.60 -12.63
C ALA A 84 2.37 31.00 -14.05
N GLY A 85 1.39 30.11 -14.26
CA GLY A 85 1.16 29.43 -15.54
C GLY A 85 2.29 28.47 -15.93
N ARG A 86 3.10 28.05 -14.97
CA ARG A 86 4.30 27.22 -15.18
C ARG A 86 4.05 25.73 -14.92
N CYS A 87 2.84 25.36 -14.48
CA CYS A 87 2.43 23.97 -14.35
C CYS A 87 2.27 23.33 -15.74
N ARG A 88 3.29 22.59 -16.21
CA ARG A 88 3.24 21.88 -17.51
C ARG A 88 2.10 20.88 -17.64
N LEU A 89 1.61 20.34 -16.53
CA LEU A 89 0.49 19.39 -16.50
C LEU A 89 -0.89 20.08 -16.48
N CYS A 90 -0.96 21.32 -15.98
CA CYS A 90 -2.22 22.05 -15.79
C CYS A 90 -2.59 22.90 -17.01
N LEU A 91 -1.77 22.89 -18.06
CA LEU A 91 -2.04 23.60 -19.31
C LEU A 91 -3.38 23.12 -19.91
N GLY A 92 -4.43 23.94 -19.77
CA GLY A 92 -5.77 23.67 -20.31
C GLY A 92 -6.80 23.12 -19.32
N ILE A 93 -6.51 23.08 -18.02
CA ILE A 93 -7.49 22.72 -16.98
C ILE A 93 -8.25 23.97 -16.48
N ASP A 94 -7.61 25.13 -16.50
CA ASP A 94 -8.20 26.40 -16.06
C ASP A 94 -8.96 27.08 -17.20
N GLY A 95 -10.07 26.48 -17.63
CA GLY A 95 -10.93 27.09 -18.66
C GLY A 95 -11.98 26.19 -19.28
N GLN A 96 -13.09 25.97 -18.55
CA GLN A 96 -14.46 26.13 -19.07
C GLN A 96 -15.33 26.81 -18.01
#